data_AF-A0A2N6FI19-F1
#
_entry.id   AF-A0A2N6FI19-F1
#
_cell.length_a   1.000
_cell.length_b   1.000
_cell.length_c   1.000
_cell.angle_alpha   90.00
_cell.angle_beta   90.00
_cell.angle_gamma   90.00
#
_symmetry.space_group_name_H-M   'P 1'
#
loop_
_entity.id
_entity.type
_entity.pdbx_description
1 polymer ?
#
loop_
_entity_poly.entity_id
_entity_poly.type
_entity_poly.pdbx_seq_one_letter_code
_entity_poly.pdbx_strand_id
1 'polypeptide(L)'
;VAHDQMRVVEGQATADDMRERMDGIETMLASIVERAPEVAREWQEKLLERLAKLQPDVATDPQRVAQEVAIFADRCDISEEVTRFRSHLVQFRELFASSEPVGRQMDFLLQELNRETNTMGSKSNDAELTRQVVAIKAELEKIREQVQNVE
;
A
#
# COMPACT_ATOMS: atom_id res chain seq x y z
N VAL A 1 21.23 32.74 17.59
CA VAL A 1 22.35 32.32 16.71
C VAL A 1 22.64 30.82 16.82
N ALA A 2 23.29 30.31 17.88
CA ALA A 2 23.56 28.86 17.98
C ALA A 2 22.28 27.99 18.09
N HIS A 3 21.28 28.48 18.84
CA HIS A 3 19.97 27.82 18.99
C HIS A 3 19.16 27.78 17.69
N ASP A 4 19.19 28.85 16.88
CA ASP A 4 18.49 28.91 15.59
C ASP A 4 19.16 27.99 14.56
N GLN A 5 20.49 27.85 14.62
CA GLN A 5 21.24 27.00 13.72
C GLN A 5 21.03 25.51 14.03
N MET A 6 20.91 25.13 15.31
CA MET A 6 20.51 23.78 15.71
C MET A 6 19.09 23.44 15.23
N ARG A 7 18.12 24.35 15.37
CA ARG A 7 16.74 24.14 14.88
C ARG A 7 16.67 23.95 13.37
N VAL A 8 17.47 24.68 12.59
CA VAL A 8 17.51 24.54 11.13
C VAL A 8 18.10 23.19 10.72
N VAL A 9 19.17 22.73 11.37
CA VAL A 9 19.78 21.42 11.09
C VAL A 9 18.85 20.28 11.49
N GLU A 10 18.17 20.38 12.64
CA GLU A 10 17.19 19.40 13.09
C GLU A 10 15.98 19.33 12.16
N GLY A 11 15.45 20.47 11.71
CA GLY A 11 14.38 20.52 10.72
C GLY A 11 14.76 19.91 9.37
N GLN A 12 16.00 20.14 8.92
CA GLN A 12 16.51 19.55 7.68
C GLN A 12 16.64 18.02 7.80
N ALA A 13 17.19 17.52 8.91
CA ALA A 13 17.34 16.08 9.14
C ALA A 13 15.98 15.37 9.18
N THR A 14 14.98 15.95 9.86
CA THR A 14 13.60 15.43 9.87
C THR A 14 13.00 15.40 8.47
N ALA A 15 13.23 16.45 7.67
CA ALA A 15 12.71 16.50 6.30
C ALA A 15 13.34 15.47 5.36
N ASP A 16 14.64 15.21 5.51
CA ASP A 16 15.32 14.19 4.74
C ASP A 16 14.88 12.78 5.14
N ASP A 17 14.70 12.50 6.44
CA ASP A 17 14.14 11.23 6.94
C ASP A 17 12.72 10.99 6.42
N MET A 18 11.83 12.00 6.50
CA MET A 18 10.47 11.89 5.95
C MET A 18 10.48 11.56 4.45
N ARG A 19 11.37 12.20 3.67
CA ARG A 19 11.50 11.92 2.24
C ARG A 19 11.94 10.48 1.98
N GLU A 20 12.94 10.00 2.72
CA GLU A 20 13.41 8.61 2.61
C GLU A 20 12.29 7.60 2.92
N ARG A 21 11.48 7.86 3.95
CA ARG A 21 10.32 7.01 4.28
C ARG A 21 9.29 6.97 3.16
N MET A 22 8.99 8.13 2.55
CA MET A 22 8.05 8.21 1.43
C MET A 22 8.56 7.44 0.21
N ASP A 23 9.86 7.53 -0.09
CA ASP A 23 10.49 6.77 -1.18
C ASP A 23 10.47 5.25 -0.89
N GLY A 24 10.68 4.86 0.37
CA GLY A 24 10.53 3.48 0.83
C GLY A 24 9.10 2.95 0.65
N ILE A 25 8.09 3.74 1.02
CA ILE A 25 6.67 3.42 0.80
C ILE A 25 6.36 3.22 -0.68
N GLU A 26 6.88 4.08 -1.55
CA GLU A 26 6.68 3.99 -2.99
C GLU A 26 7.29 2.72 -3.58
N THR A 27 8.46 2.31 -3.09
CA THR A 27 9.13 1.04 -3.46
C THR A 27 8.31 -0.18 -3.01
N MET A 28 7.75 -0.15 -1.79
CA MET A 28 6.88 -1.22 -1.29
C MET A 28 5.58 -1.30 -2.11
N LEU A 29 5.00 -0.15 -2.47
CA LEU A 29 3.81 -0.10 -3.33
C LEU A 29 4.10 -0.65 -4.73
N ALA A 30 5.27 -0.37 -5.31
CA ALA A 30 5.67 -0.96 -6.58
C ALA A 30 5.74 -2.49 -6.51
N SER A 31 6.31 -3.03 -5.42
CA SER A 31 6.35 -4.48 -5.17
C SER A 31 4.94 -5.08 -5.06
N ILE A 32 4.01 -4.37 -4.42
CA ILE A 32 2.60 -4.77 -4.35
C ILE A 32 1.97 -4.85 -5.75
N VAL A 33 2.21 -3.85 -6.59
CA VAL A 33 1.65 -3.77 -7.95
C VAL A 33 2.21 -4.89 -8.84
N GLU A 34 3.48 -5.23 -8.71
CA GLU A 34 4.09 -6.34 -9.44
C GLU A 34 3.53 -7.71 -9.00
N ARG A 35 3.27 -7.89 -7.71
CA ARG A 35 2.77 -9.16 -7.15
C ARG A 35 1.27 -9.38 -7.40
N ALA A 36 0.47 -8.33 -7.42
CA ALA A 36 -1.00 -8.45 -7.48
C ALA A 36 -1.56 -9.31 -8.65
N PRO A 37 -1.06 -9.20 -9.89
CA PRO A 37 -1.54 -10.04 -11.00
C PRO A 37 -1.27 -11.54 -10.79
N GLU A 38 -0.18 -11.89 -10.13
CA GLU A 38 0.22 -13.29 -9.90
C GLU A 38 -0.72 -14.00 -8.92
N VAL A 39 -1.35 -13.25 -8.00
CA VAL A 39 -2.27 -13.81 -6.99
C VAL A 39 -3.47 -14.51 -7.64
N ALA A 40 -4.06 -13.88 -8.67
CA ALA A 40 -5.18 -14.46 -9.40
C ALA A 40 -4.74 -15.71 -10.18
N ARG A 41 -3.55 -15.68 -10.80
CA ARG A 41 -3.00 -16.83 -11.54
C ARG A 41 -2.74 -18.03 -10.62
N GLU A 42 -2.03 -17.81 -9.51
CA GLU A 42 -1.73 -18.87 -8.55
C GLU A 42 -3.00 -19.44 -7.91
N TRP A 43 -4.02 -18.62 -7.71
CA TRP A 43 -5.31 -19.09 -7.21
C TRP A 43 -6.00 -20.03 -8.21
N GLN A 44 -5.98 -19.68 -9.50
CA GLN A 44 -6.52 -20.55 -10.56
C GLN A 44 -5.81 -21.90 -10.58
N GLU A 45 -4.47 -21.90 -10.53
CA GLU A 45 -3.66 -23.13 -10.50
C GLU A 45 -4.06 -24.01 -9.29
N LYS A 46 -4.13 -23.42 -8.10
CA LYS A 46 -4.53 -24.12 -6.87
C LYS A 46 -5.98 -24.63 -6.93
N LEU A 47 -6.89 -23.90 -7.58
CA LEU A 47 -8.27 -24.35 -7.78
C LEU A 47 -8.31 -25.61 -8.65
N LEU A 48 -7.63 -25.59 -9.80
CA LEU A 48 -7.57 -26.73 -10.71
C LEU A 48 -6.96 -27.97 -10.05
N GLU A 49 -5.87 -27.80 -9.31
CA GLU A 49 -5.27 -28.89 -8.54
C GLU A 49 -6.21 -29.49 -7.49
N ARG A 50 -6.98 -28.64 -6.79
CA ARG A 50 -7.96 -29.09 -5.80
C ARG A 50 -9.12 -29.83 -6.46
N LEU A 51 -9.62 -29.34 -7.59
CA LEU A 51 -10.69 -30.01 -8.34
C LEU A 51 -10.24 -31.38 -8.82
N ALA A 52 -9.04 -31.49 -9.40
CA ALA A 52 -8.47 -32.76 -9.86
C ALA A 52 -8.31 -33.78 -8.72
N LYS A 53 -7.98 -33.32 -7.50
CA LYS A 53 -7.87 -34.19 -6.31
C LYS A 53 -9.22 -34.61 -5.73
N LEU A 54 -10.22 -33.73 -5.73
CA LEU A 54 -11.52 -33.98 -5.12
C LEU A 54 -12.48 -34.74 -6.04
N GLN A 55 -12.37 -34.57 -7.35
CA GLN A 55 -13.24 -35.20 -8.34
C GLN A 55 -12.44 -35.72 -9.55
N PRO A 56 -11.57 -36.72 -9.37
CA PRO A 56 -10.68 -37.21 -10.42
C PRO A 56 -11.43 -37.77 -11.65
N ASP A 57 -12.65 -38.28 -11.44
CA ASP A 57 -13.46 -38.91 -12.49
C ASP A 57 -14.49 -37.97 -13.13
N VAL A 58 -14.53 -36.70 -12.71
CA VAL A 58 -15.48 -35.70 -13.22
C VAL A 58 -14.72 -34.67 -14.03
N ALA A 59 -15.08 -34.53 -15.31
CA ALA A 59 -14.53 -33.47 -16.14
C ALA A 59 -14.97 -32.09 -15.59
N THR A 60 -13.99 -31.22 -15.35
CA THR A 60 -14.25 -29.83 -14.97
C THR A 60 -14.90 -29.07 -16.12
N ASP A 61 -15.98 -28.33 -15.84
CA ASP A 61 -16.58 -27.39 -16.79
C ASP A 61 -15.68 -26.13 -16.92
N PRO A 62 -15.05 -25.90 -18.09
CA PRO A 62 -14.16 -24.76 -18.30
C PRO A 62 -14.85 -23.41 -18.13
N GLN A 63 -16.15 -23.31 -18.48
CA GLN A 63 -16.91 -22.07 -18.35
C GLN A 63 -17.13 -21.74 -16.88
N ARG A 64 -17.43 -22.75 -16.06
CA ARG A 64 -17.58 -22.55 -14.61
C ARG A 64 -16.26 -22.16 -13.95
N VAL A 65 -15.16 -22.80 -14.33
CA VAL A 65 -13.83 -22.43 -13.82
C VAL A 65 -13.49 -20.98 -14.17
N ALA A 66 -13.68 -20.58 -15.43
CA ALA A 66 -13.41 -19.20 -15.86
C ALA A 66 -14.24 -18.17 -15.09
N GLN A 67 -15.51 -18.47 -14.81
CA GLN A 67 -16.37 -17.61 -14.00
C GLN A 67 -15.86 -17.45 -12.56
N GLU A 68 -15.46 -18.54 -11.92
CA GLU A 68 -14.92 -18.48 -10.55
C GLU A 68 -13.59 -17.72 -10.50
N VAL A 69 -12.72 -17.88 -11.50
CA VAL A 69 -11.47 -17.11 -11.64
C VAL A 69 -11.75 -15.62 -11.81
N ALA A 70 -12.73 -15.25 -12.63
CA ALA A 70 -13.10 -13.85 -12.82
C ALA A 70 -13.64 -13.21 -11.53
N ILE A 71 -14.50 -13.92 -10.79
CA ILE A 71 -15.03 -13.46 -9.50
C ILE A 71 -13.89 -13.29 -8.48
N PHE A 72 -12.94 -14.22 -8.44
CA PHE A 72 -11.80 -14.11 -7.55
C PHE A 72 -10.89 -12.93 -7.93
N ALA A 73 -10.60 -12.75 -9.21
CA ALA A 73 -9.78 -11.67 -9.71
C ALA A 73 -10.36 -10.29 -9.36
N ASP A 74 -11.68 -10.11 -9.54
CA ASP A 74 -12.39 -8.88 -9.15
C ASP A 74 -12.30 -8.64 -7.63
N ARG A 75 -12.47 -9.70 -6.84
CA ARG A 75 -12.39 -9.62 -5.37
C ARG A 75 -10.98 -9.24 -4.87
N CYS A 76 -9.93 -9.71 -5.54
CA CYS A 76 -8.55 -9.39 -5.15
C CYS A 76 -7.97 -8.17 -5.89
N ASP A 77 -8.75 -7.49 -6.74
CA ASP A 77 -8.29 -6.31 -7.46
C ASP A 77 -8.11 -5.11 -6.51
N ILE A 78 -6.90 -4.58 -6.51
CA ILE A 78 -6.45 -3.45 -5.70
C ILE A 78 -6.11 -2.21 -6.56
N SER A 79 -6.44 -2.23 -7.86
CA SER A 79 -6.04 -1.19 -8.81
C SER A 79 -6.54 0.20 -8.42
N GLU A 80 -7.77 0.27 -7.90
CA GLU A 80 -8.37 1.53 -7.42
C GLU A 80 -7.63 2.06 -6.19
N GLU A 81 -7.36 1.20 -5.20
CA GLU A 81 -6.64 1.57 -3.98
C GLU A 81 -5.22 2.06 -4.29
N VAL A 82 -4.50 1.38 -5.19
CA VAL A 82 -3.17 1.80 -5.64
C VAL A 82 -3.22 3.18 -6.29
N THR A 83 -4.22 3.43 -7.12
CA THR A 83 -4.39 4.73 -7.81
C THR A 83 -4.66 5.85 -6.81
N ARG A 84 -5.58 5.63 -5.86
CA ARG A 84 -5.87 6.60 -4.79
C ARG A 84 -4.66 6.81 -3.89
N PHE A 85 -3.98 5.75 -3.49
CA PHE A 85 -2.76 5.82 -2.67
C PHE A 85 -1.69 6.70 -3.33
N ARG A 86 -1.39 6.48 -4.61
CA ARG A 86 -0.43 7.31 -5.36
C ARG A 86 -0.83 8.77 -5.38
N SER A 87 -2.11 9.06 -5.61
CA SER A 87 -2.64 10.43 -5.59
C SER A 87 -2.43 11.10 -4.23
N HIS A 88 -2.75 10.41 -3.14
CA HIS A 88 -2.52 10.92 -1.78
C HIS A 88 -1.04 11.11 -1.47
N LEU A 89 -0.17 10.20 -1.94
CA LEU A 89 1.27 10.30 -1.74
C LEU A 89 1.85 11.54 -2.44
N VAL A 90 1.42 11.82 -3.67
CA VAL A 90 1.80 13.04 -4.40
C VAL A 90 1.35 14.29 -3.65
N GLN A 91 0.09 14.36 -3.23
CA GLN A 91 -0.44 15.49 -2.46
C GLN A 91 0.32 15.68 -1.13
N PHE A 92 0.74 14.59 -0.49
CA PHE A 92 1.51 14.67 0.75
C PHE A 92 2.89 15.29 0.50
N ARG A 93 3.58 14.91 -0.59
CA ARG A 93 4.87 15.51 -0.98
C ARG A 93 4.74 17.01 -1.27
N GLU A 94 3.66 17.41 -1.94
CA GLU A 94 3.38 18.82 -2.25
C GLU A 94 3.14 19.65 -0.99
N LEU A 95 2.31 19.15 -0.06
CA LEU A 95 2.09 19.81 1.23
C LEU A 95 3.38 19.90 2.04
N PHE A 96 4.20 18.85 2.04
CA PHE A 96 5.46 18.84 2.77
C PHE A 96 6.46 19.89 2.27
N ALA A 97 6.38 20.26 1.00
CA ALA A 97 7.20 21.34 0.41
C ALA A 97 6.61 22.75 0.61
N SER A 98 5.41 22.87 1.19
CA SER A 98 4.74 24.15 1.40
C SER A 98 5.38 24.96 2.53
N SER A 99 5.34 26.28 2.41
CA SER A 99 5.74 27.22 3.47
C SER A 99 4.61 27.58 4.43
N GLU A 100 3.41 27.02 4.24
CA GLU A 100 2.24 27.27 5.08
C GLU A 100 2.11 26.22 6.20
N PRO A 101 1.38 26.52 7.30
CA PRO A 101 1.04 25.50 8.30
C PRO A 101 0.14 24.41 7.69
N VAL A 102 0.70 23.23 7.46
CA VAL A 102 0.03 22.12 6.74
C VAL A 102 -0.30 20.90 7.60
N GLY A 103 0.05 20.86 8.88
CA GLY A 103 0.02 19.63 9.68
C GLY A 103 -1.36 18.95 9.75
N ARG A 104 -2.47 19.69 9.93
CA ARG A 104 -3.84 19.13 9.83
C ARG A 104 -4.14 18.49 8.45
N GLN A 105 -3.66 19.07 7.36
CA GLN A 105 -3.88 18.52 6.02
C GLN A 105 -3.00 17.27 5.81
N MET A 106 -1.79 17.26 6.36
CA MET A 106 -0.91 16.09 6.34
C MET A 106 -1.50 14.93 7.15
N ASP A 107 -2.06 15.20 8.32
CA ASP A 107 -2.78 14.20 9.14
C ASP A 107 -3.96 13.59 8.38
N PHE A 108 -4.73 14.40 7.65
CA PHE A 108 -5.80 13.91 6.79
C PHE A 108 -5.28 12.97 5.70
N LEU A 109 -4.20 13.35 4.99
CA LEU A 109 -3.62 12.50 3.96
C LEU A 109 -3.04 11.19 4.53
N LEU A 110 -2.45 11.22 5.74
CA LEU A 110 -1.98 9.99 6.41
C LEU A 110 -3.13 9.06 6.75
N GLN A 111 -4.29 9.59 7.11
CA GLN A 111 -5.50 8.77 7.32
C GLN A 111 -5.97 8.13 6.02
N GLU A 112 -6.01 8.88 4.91
CA GLU A 112 -6.40 8.34 3.62
C GLU A 112 -5.39 7.30 3.10
N LEU A 113 -4.08 7.55 3.22
CA LEU A 113 -3.02 6.58 2.90
C LEU A 113 -3.18 5.28 3.71
N ASN A 114 -3.46 5.39 5.00
CA ASN A 114 -3.72 4.23 5.86
C ASN A 114 -5.00 3.50 5.45
N ARG A 115 -6.05 4.22 5.06
CA ARG A 115 -7.31 3.65 4.58
C ARG A 115 -7.08 2.82 3.31
N GLU A 116 -6.38 3.35 2.31
CA GLU A 116 -6.06 2.61 1.10
C GLU A 116 -5.19 1.38 1.41
N THR A 117 -4.21 1.54 2.31
CA THR A 117 -3.35 0.43 2.75
C THR A 117 -4.14 -0.70 3.43
N ASN A 118 -5.13 -0.35 4.25
CA ASN A 118 -6.03 -1.33 4.87
C ASN A 118 -6.87 -2.08 3.84
N THR A 119 -7.39 -1.38 2.84
CA THR A 119 -8.21 -1.99 1.78
C THR A 119 -7.37 -2.91 0.89
N MET A 120 -6.14 -2.51 0.52
CA MET A 120 -5.21 -3.40 -0.18
C MET A 120 -4.94 -4.68 0.64
N GLY A 121 -4.73 -4.54 1.94
CA GLY A 121 -4.53 -5.67 2.84
C GLY A 121 -5.74 -6.60 2.98
N SER A 122 -6.97 -6.08 2.96
CA SER A 122 -8.17 -6.90 3.13
C SER A 122 -8.64 -7.60 1.85
N LYS A 123 -8.29 -7.04 0.68
CA LYS A 123 -8.53 -7.68 -0.63
C LYS A 123 -7.46 -8.71 -1.00
N SER A 124 -6.29 -8.68 -0.35
CA SER A 124 -5.22 -9.63 -0.59
C SER A 124 -5.19 -10.77 0.43
N ASN A 125 -5.19 -12.02 -0.05
CA ASN A 125 -4.88 -13.19 0.76
C ASN A 125 -3.46 -13.72 0.51
N ASP A 126 -2.61 -12.91 -0.14
CA ASP A 126 -1.24 -13.27 -0.44
C ASP A 126 -0.29 -12.84 0.69
N ALA A 127 0.61 -13.74 1.09
CA ALA A 127 1.50 -13.52 2.21
C ALA A 127 2.55 -12.44 1.91
N GLU A 128 2.98 -12.30 0.66
CA GLU A 128 3.94 -11.27 0.26
C GLU A 128 3.31 -9.90 0.24
N LEU A 129 2.14 -9.77 -0.36
CA LEU A 129 1.35 -8.53 -0.30
C LEU A 129 1.06 -8.13 1.15
N THR A 130 0.68 -9.08 2.00
CA THR A 130 0.43 -8.81 3.42
C THR A 130 1.66 -8.26 4.13
N ARG A 131 2.86 -8.81 3.86
CA ARG A 131 4.12 -8.30 4.42
C ARG A 131 4.37 -6.86 3.99
N GLN A 132 4.20 -6.55 2.71
CA GLN A 132 4.39 -5.19 2.18
C GLN A 132 3.37 -4.20 2.79
N VAL A 133 2.10 -4.59 2.90
CA VAL A 133 1.05 -3.79 3.53
C VAL A 133 1.41 -3.44 4.99
N VAL A 134 1.89 -4.42 5.77
CA VAL A 134 2.31 -4.19 7.16
C VAL A 134 3.50 -3.24 7.23
N ALA A 135 4.47 -3.38 6.33
CA ALA A 135 5.64 -2.52 6.27
C ALA A 135 5.25 -1.07 5.90
N ILE A 136 4.35 -0.87 4.93
CA ILE A 136 3.80 0.46 4.59
C ILE A 136 3.12 1.09 5.82
N LYS A 137 2.28 0.34 6.54
CA LYS A 137 1.62 0.86 7.76
C LYS A 137 2.62 1.32 8.82
N ALA A 138 3.69 0.55 9.00
CA ALA A 138 4.74 0.91 9.97
C ALA A 138 5.44 2.21 9.58
N GLU A 139 5.73 2.43 8.30
CA GLU A 139 6.31 3.69 7.84
C GLU A 139 5.33 4.86 7.93
N LEU A 140 4.05 4.65 7.58
CA LEU A 140 3.02 5.68 7.74
C LEU A 140 2.85 6.12 9.20
N GLU A 141 2.95 5.20 10.16
CA GLU A 141 2.88 5.54 11.58
C GLU A 141 4.08 6.36 12.03
N LYS A 142 5.31 6.02 11.59
CA LYS A 142 6.50 6.82 11.90
C LYS A 142 6.41 8.23 11.31
N ILE A 143 5.90 8.35 10.09
CA ILE A 143 5.64 9.66 9.47
C ILE A 143 4.61 10.44 10.29
N ARG A 144 3.54 9.79 10.75
CA ARG A 144 2.51 10.41 11.59
C ARG A 144 3.09 10.96 12.90
N GLU A 145 3.91 10.17 13.58
CA GLU A 145 4.60 10.61 14.81
C GLU A 145 5.48 11.84 14.54
N GLN A 146 6.18 11.89 13.41
CA GLN A 146 7.00 13.04 13.04
C GLN A 146 6.18 14.29 12.74
N VAL A 147 5.08 14.17 11.98
CA VAL A 147 4.18 15.29 11.70
C VAL A 147 3.66 15.91 13.00
N GLN A 148 3.27 15.06 13.97
CA GLN A 148 2.74 15.51 15.27
C GLN A 148 3.80 16.11 16.19
N ASN A 149 5.08 15.77 16.01
CA ASN A 149 6.18 16.34 16.78
C ASN A 149 6.68 17.69 16.25
N VAL A 150 6.33 18.03 14.99
CA VAL A 150 6.73 19.27 14.31
C VAL A 150 5.66 20.37 14.42
N GLU A 151 4.39 20.01 14.64
CA GLU A 151 3.30 20.93 15.06
C GLU A 151 3.52 21.51 16.46
#